data_AF-A0A7C2XC95-F1
#
_entry.id   AF-A0A7C2XC95-F1
#
_cell.length_a   1.000
_cell.length_b   1.000
_cell.length_c   1.000
_cell.angle_alpha   90.00
_cell.angle_beta   90.00
_cell.angle_gamma   90.00
#
_symmetry.space_group_name_H-M   'P 1'
#
loop_
_entity.id
_entity.type
_entity.pdbx_description
1 polymer ?
#
loop_
_entity_poly.entity_id
_entity_poly.type
_entity_poly.pdbx_seq_one_letter_code
_entity_poly.pdbx_strand_id
1 'polypeptide(L)'
;STANFTSYTNRDFTYDDLKRLSKLCKKLDSKGCKFMLSNSNSEEVLKIFSNNSWKVFEIEANRSINSDSKKRTGHSELLIRNY
;
A
#
# COMPACT_ATOMS: atom_id res chain seq x y z
N SER A 1 0.17 -14.51 -21.85
CA SER A 1 -1.01 -14.35 -21.00
C SER A 1 -0.86 -15.20 -19.75
N THR A 2 -0.74 -14.58 -18.58
CA THR A 2 -0.44 -15.28 -17.32
C THR A 2 -1.26 -14.67 -16.17
N ALA A 3 -1.97 -15.58 -15.48
CA ALA A 3 -2.56 -15.51 -14.15
C ALA A 3 -3.73 -14.52 -13.89
N ASN A 4 -4.93 -15.11 -13.84
CA ASN A 4 -6.19 -14.60 -13.26
C ASN A 4 -6.12 -14.36 -11.73
N PHE A 5 -5.01 -13.86 -11.19
CA PHE A 5 -4.81 -13.71 -9.73
C PHE A 5 -4.98 -12.26 -9.22
N THR A 6 -5.35 -11.30 -10.08
CA THR A 6 -5.60 -9.90 -9.69
C THR A 6 -7.09 -9.51 -9.67
N SER A 7 -8.01 -10.48 -9.74
CA SER A 7 -9.46 -10.23 -9.72
C SER A 7 -10.01 -10.02 -8.29
N TYR A 8 -9.30 -9.31 -7.41
CA TYR A 8 -9.84 -8.98 -6.09
C TYR A 8 -11.01 -8.00 -6.18
N THR A 9 -11.11 -7.24 -7.27
CA THR A 9 -12.19 -6.29 -7.53
C THR A 9 -12.53 -6.26 -9.01
N ASN A 10 -13.83 -6.26 -9.36
CA ASN A 10 -14.30 -6.07 -10.74
C ASN A 10 -14.09 -4.63 -11.26
N ARG A 11 -13.43 -3.78 -10.48
CA ARG A 11 -13.15 -2.37 -10.78
C ARG A 11 -11.71 -2.05 -10.44
N ASP A 12 -11.08 -1.17 -11.21
CA ASP A 12 -9.73 -0.71 -10.93
C ASP A 12 -9.68 0.10 -9.64
N PHE A 13 -8.57 -0.03 -8.90
CA PHE A 13 -8.27 0.84 -7.77
C PHE A 13 -7.65 2.13 -8.30
N THR A 14 -8.40 3.22 -8.22
CA THR A 14 -8.01 4.49 -8.84
C THR A 14 -7.20 5.38 -7.90
N TYR A 15 -6.59 6.43 -8.45
CA TYR A 15 -5.96 7.47 -7.63
C TYR A 15 -6.94 8.14 -6.66
N ASP A 16 -8.23 8.25 -7.02
CA ASP A 16 -9.24 8.78 -6.12
C ASP A 16 -9.63 7.79 -5.01
N ASP A 17 -9.58 6.48 -5.27
CA ASP A 17 -9.66 5.47 -4.20
C ASP A 17 -8.49 5.59 -3.23
N LEU A 18 -7.27 5.88 -3.72
CA LEU A 18 -6.10 6.12 -2.87
C LEU A 18 -6.29 7.37 -1.97
N LYS A 19 -6.82 8.47 -2.53
CA LYS A 19 -7.17 9.66 -1.73
C LYS A 19 -8.26 9.35 -0.70
N ARG A 20 -9.28 8.56 -1.08
CA ARG A 20 -10.36 8.15 -0.18
C ARG A 20 -9.83 7.30 0.97
N LEU A 21 -8.89 6.40 0.69
CA LEU A 21 -8.19 5.61 1.70
C LEU A 21 -7.40 6.50 2.67
N SER A 22 -6.64 7.48 2.16
CA SER A 22 -5.92 8.44 3.02
C SER A 22 -6.86 9.22 3.94
N LYS A 23 -8.00 9.70 3.43
CA LYS A 23 -9.04 10.34 4.25
C LYS A 23 -9.59 9.42 5.34
N LEU A 24 -9.76 8.13 5.05
CA LEU A 24 -10.18 7.14 6.03
C LEU A 24 -9.14 6.97 7.13
N CYS A 25 -7.85 6.82 6.78
CA CYS A 25 -6.76 6.75 7.75
C CYS A 25 -6.71 7.99 8.65
N LYS A 26 -6.89 9.20 8.09
CA LYS A 26 -6.99 10.45 8.88
C LYS A 26 -8.15 10.44 9.86
N LYS A 27 -9.31 9.93 9.45
CA LYS A 27 -10.50 9.81 10.31
C LYS A 27 -10.29 8.79 11.44
N LEU A 28 -9.56 7.70 11.19
CA LEU A 28 -9.21 6.73 12.22
C LEU A 28 -8.22 7.35 13.22
N ASP A 29 -7.19 8.02 12.70
CA ASP A 29 -6.17 8.70 13.50
C ASP A 29 -6.78 9.79 14.40
N SER A 30 -7.68 10.62 13.86
CA SER A 30 -8.37 11.66 14.63
C SER A 30 -9.28 11.11 15.74
N LYS A 31 -9.64 9.82 15.67
CA LYS A 31 -10.40 9.11 16.71
C LYS A 31 -9.49 8.41 17.72
N GLY A 32 -8.17 8.53 17.60
CA GLY A 32 -7.20 7.83 18.43
C GLY A 32 -7.04 6.34 18.08
N CYS A 33 -7.65 5.87 16.98
CA CYS A 33 -7.50 4.48 16.56
C CYS A 33 -6.10 4.25 16.00
N LYS A 34 -5.45 3.15 16.40
CA LYS A 34 -4.20 2.72 15.77
C LYS A 34 -4.48 2.01 14.46
N PHE A 35 -3.71 2.33 13.42
CA PHE A 35 -3.80 1.67 12.13
C PHE A 35 -2.42 1.35 11.57
N MET A 36 -2.40 0.34 10.70
CA MET A 36 -1.26 -0.03 9.87
C MET A 36 -1.77 -0.32 8.45
N LEU A 37 -1.09 0.23 7.45
CA LEU A 37 -1.41 0.07 6.04
C LEU A 37 -0.16 -0.43 5.32
N SER A 38 -0.26 -1.58 4.62
CA SER A 38 0.72 -1.97 3.60
C SER A 38 0.23 -1.51 2.22
N ASN A 39 1.13 -0.95 1.41
CA ASN A 39 0.84 -0.60 0.02
C ASN A 39 2.13 -0.64 -0.84
N SER A 40 1.99 -0.50 -2.16
CA SER A 40 3.16 -0.45 -3.06
C SER A 40 4.06 0.75 -2.79
N ASN A 41 5.37 0.58 -3.02
CA ASN A 41 6.32 1.69 -3.04
C ASN A 41 6.23 2.48 -4.36
N SER A 42 5.13 3.23 -4.52
CA SER A 42 4.89 4.12 -5.66
C SER A 42 4.95 5.58 -5.24
N GLU A 43 5.29 6.45 -6.19
CA GLU A 43 5.38 7.90 -5.96
C GLU A 43 4.05 8.49 -5.47
N GLU A 44 2.93 8.00 -6.00
CA GLU A 44 1.59 8.42 -5.62
C GLU A 44 1.28 8.13 -4.15
N VAL A 45 1.67 6.93 -3.67
CA VAL A 45 1.49 6.52 -2.27
C VAL A 45 2.38 7.36 -1.37
N LEU A 46 3.67 7.53 -1.70
CA LEU A 46 4.58 8.38 -0.93
C LEU A 46 4.05 9.80 -0.83
N LYS A 47 3.65 10.41 -1.96
CA LYS A 47 3.13 11.78 -1.99
C LYS A 47 1.90 11.99 -1.10
N ILE A 48 1.00 11.01 -1.05
CA ILE A 48 -0.23 11.11 -0.25
C ILE A 48 0.04 10.89 1.24
N PHE A 49 0.91 9.94 1.60
CA PHE A 49 1.06 9.50 2.98
C PHE A 49 2.21 10.19 3.73
N SER A 50 3.24 10.71 3.06
CA SER A 50 4.40 11.37 3.68
C SER A 50 4.11 12.75 4.27
N ASN A 51 2.99 13.39 3.91
CA ASN A 51 2.61 14.72 4.42
C ASN A 51 1.90 14.69 5.79
N ASN A 52 1.93 13.57 6.51
CA ASN A 52 1.27 13.40 7.81
C ASN A 52 2.32 13.02 8.86
N SER A 53 2.00 13.16 10.15
CA SER A 53 2.87 12.73 11.27
C SER A 53 2.98 11.21 11.45
N TRP A 54 2.68 10.44 10.40
CA TRP A 54 2.70 8.99 10.40
C TRP A 54 4.07 8.47 10.05
N LYS A 55 4.42 7.31 10.58
CA LYS A 55 5.68 6.64 10.26
C LYS A 55 5.51 5.84 8.98
N VAL A 56 6.38 6.06 8.00
CA VAL A 56 6.42 5.36 6.72
C VAL A 56 7.74 4.59 6.64
N PHE A 57 7.66 3.28 6.44
CA PHE A 57 8.82 2.41 6.30
C PHE A 57 8.78 1.71 4.96
N GLU A 58 9.89 1.73 4.24
CA GLU A 58 10.10 0.82 3.13
C GLU A 58 10.57 -0.53 3.69
N ILE A 59 9.91 -1.61 3.29
CA ILE A 59 10.25 -2.98 3.66
C ILE A 59 10.46 -3.81 2.41
N GLU A 60 11.47 -4.69 2.45
CA GLU A 60 11.64 -5.68 1.39
C GLU A 60 10.53 -6.74 1.51
N ALA A 61 9.77 -6.91 0.43
CA ALA A 61 8.66 -7.85 0.37
C ALA A 61 8.98 -8.94 -0.66
N ASN A 62 9.23 -10.16 -0.17
CA ASN A 62 9.37 -11.32 -1.04
C ASN A 62 7.99 -11.72 -1.58
N ARG A 63 7.75 -11.54 -2.89
CA ARG A 63 6.53 -12.04 -3.55
C ARG A 63 6.65 -13.54 -3.77
N SER A 64 6.31 -14.32 -2.74
CA SER A 64 6.41 -15.79 -2.71
C SER A 64 5.66 -16.49 -3.86
N ILE A 65 4.66 -15.83 -4.46
CA ILE A 65 3.71 -16.40 -5.44
C ILE A 65 4.01 -15.94 -6.88
N ASN A 66 5.21 -15.43 -7.20
CA ASN A 66 5.55 -15.18 -8.61
C ASN A 66 5.97 -16.49 -9.29
N SER A 67 5.32 -16.86 -10.39
CA SER A 67 5.63 -18.06 -11.18
C SER A 67 7.04 -18.01 -11.80
N ASP A 68 7.61 -16.83 -11.95
CA ASP A 68 9.00 -16.62 -12.37
C ASP A 68 9.88 -16.35 -11.14
N SER A 69 10.73 -17.32 -10.77
CA SER A 69 11.62 -17.22 -9.62
C SER A 69 12.61 -16.06 -9.71
N LYS A 70 12.94 -15.59 -10.92
CA LYS A 70 13.85 -14.45 -11.13
C LYS A 70 13.20 -13.09 -10.85
N LYS A 71 11.86 -13.04 -10.76
CA LYS A 71 11.08 -11.81 -10.48
C LYS A 71 10.63 -11.70 -9.01
N ARG A 72 11.11 -12.60 -8.14
CA ARG A 72 10.72 -12.67 -6.72
C ARG A 72 11.48 -11.69 -5.83
N THR A 73 12.61 -11.17 -6.29
CA THR A 73 13.52 -10.27 -5.56
C THR A 73 13.42 -8.83 -6.08
N GLY A 74 13.64 -7.84 -5.22
CA GLY A 74 13.70 -6.42 -5.59
C GLY A 74 12.36 -5.66 -5.55
N HIS A 75 11.34 -6.23 -4.91
CA HIS A 75 10.08 -5.51 -4.64
C HIS A 75 10.11 -5.00 -3.21
N SER A 76 9.86 -3.71 -3.06
CA SER A 76 9.63 -3.11 -1.75
C SER A 76 8.17 -2.64 -1.61
N GLU A 77 7.69 -2.71 -0.38
CA GLU A 77 6.38 -2.21 0.02
C GLU A 77 6.55 -1.11 1.07
N LEU A 78 5.55 -0.26 1.16
CA LEU A 78 5.47 0.78 2.19
C LEU A 78 4.56 0.31 3.32
N LEU A 79 5.09 0.35 4.54
CA LEU A 79 4.34 0.16 5.77
C LEU A 79 4.10 1.51 6.44
N ILE A 80 2.84 1.92 6.54
CA ILE A 80 2.42 3.22 7.06
C ILE A 80 1.63 3.02 8.36
N ARG A 81 2.03 3.68 9.46
CA ARG A 81 1.37 3.55 10.78
C ARG A 81 1.39 4.83 11.61
N ASN A 82 0.40 4.99 12.49
CA ASN A 82 0.27 6.13 13.42
C ASN A 82 0.67 5.79 14.88
N TYR A 83 1.58 4.83 15.06
CA TYR A 83 2.14 4.44 16.36
C TYR A 83 3.61 4.08 16.25
#